data_AF-F3CFP0-F1
#
_entry.id   AF-F3CFP0-F1
#
_cell.length_a   1.000
_cell.length_b   1.000
_cell.length_c   1.000
_cell.angle_alpha   90.00
_cell.angle_beta   90.00
_cell.angle_gamma   90.00
#
_symmetry.space_group_name_H-M   'P 1'
#
loop_
_entity.id
_entity.type
_entity.pdbx_description
1 polymer ?
#
loop_
_entity_poly.entity_id
_entity_poly.type
_entity_poly.pdbx_seq_one_letter_code
_entity_poly.pdbx_strand_id
1 'polypeptide(L)'
;ERAVARLARYLRRNPQVRSSLNAQNIGLALNAFSKWPDNPDCQSTASLLADMLASNNSLRHAMDGQSVANALNALSKWPDIPRCAVAADELARRLANNHNLG
;
A
#
# COMPACT_ATOMS: atom_id res chain seq x y z
N GLU A 1 2.84 14.40 13.32
CA GLU A 1 2.77 14.67 11.86
C GLU A 1 4.10 14.88 11.15
N ARG A 2 5.00 15.77 11.62
CA ARG A 2 6.25 16.07 10.88
C ARG A 2 7.12 14.84 10.55
N ALA A 3 7.15 13.81 11.40
CA ALA A 3 7.92 12.60 11.16
C ALA A 3 7.35 11.73 10.02
N VAL A 4 6.03 11.50 9.99
CA VAL A 4 5.41 10.68 8.93
C VAL A 4 5.54 11.36 7.56
N ALA A 5 5.36 12.68 7.49
CA ALA A 5 5.51 13.43 6.25
C ALA A 5 6.97 13.39 5.74
N ARG A 6 7.95 13.43 6.64
CA ARG A 6 9.38 13.26 6.29
C ARG A 6 9.66 11.87 5.73
N LEU A 7 9.16 10.81 6.38
CA LEU A 7 9.31 9.45 5.88
C LEU A 7 8.63 9.27 4.52
N ALA A 8 7.39 9.75 4.38
CA ALA A 8 6.64 9.69 3.13
C ALA A 8 7.41 10.38 2.01
N ARG A 9 7.90 11.60 2.25
CA ARG A 9 8.70 12.35 1.29
C ARG A 9 10.03 11.67 0.96
N TYR A 10 10.67 11.05 1.95
CA TYR A 10 11.89 10.28 1.76
C TYR A 10 11.64 9.09 0.82
N LEU A 11 10.63 8.25 1.10
CA LEU A 11 10.26 7.13 0.23
C LEU A 11 9.80 7.57 -1.16
N ARG A 12 9.14 8.73 -1.27
CA ARG A 12 8.76 9.32 -2.56
C ARG A 12 9.98 9.65 -3.42
N ARG A 13 10.97 10.33 -2.81
CA ARG A 13 12.17 10.82 -3.49
C ARG A 13 13.23 9.75 -3.74
N ASN A 14 13.18 8.63 -3.02
CA ASN A 14 14.19 7.57 -3.11
C ASN A 14 13.55 6.28 -3.64
N PRO A 15 13.37 6.14 -4.97
CA PRO A 15 12.71 4.97 -5.56
C PRO A 15 13.43 3.66 -5.22
N GLN A 16 14.76 3.67 -5.12
CA GLN A 16 15.54 2.49 -4.73
C GLN A 16 15.16 2.00 -3.32
N VAL A 17 15.01 2.92 -2.36
CA VAL A 17 14.60 2.60 -0.98
C VAL A 17 13.15 2.15 -0.93
N ARG A 18 12.28 2.79 -1.71
CA ARG A 18 10.87 2.38 -1.83
C ARG A 18 10.75 0.96 -2.41
N SER A 19 11.51 0.65 -3.45
CA SER A 19 11.54 -0.68 -4.08
C SER A 19 12.19 -1.75 -3.21
N SER A 20 13.03 -1.39 -2.23
CA SER A 20 13.60 -2.33 -1.27
C SER A 20 12.67 -2.68 -0.11
N LEU A 21 11.49 -2.05 0.00
CA LEU A 21 10.51 -2.41 1.01
C LEU A 21 9.95 -3.80 0.74
N ASN A 22 9.99 -4.67 1.75
CA ASN A 22 9.31 -5.96 1.68
C ASN A 22 7.78 -5.80 1.82
N ALA A 23 7.05 -6.88 1.56
CA ALA A 23 5.59 -6.92 1.59
C ALA A 23 4.98 -6.41 2.92
N GLN A 24 5.56 -6.81 4.06
CA GLN A 24 5.10 -6.39 5.37
C GLN A 24 5.31 -4.90 5.63
N ASN A 25 6.50 -4.38 5.27
CA ASN A 25 6.83 -2.98 5.42
C ASN A 25 5.96 -2.09 4.54
N ILE A 26 5.53 -2.55 3.36
CA ILE A 26 4.57 -1.83 2.52
C ILE A 26 3.21 -1.73 3.21
N GLY A 27 2.69 -2.83 3.76
CA GLY A 27 1.42 -2.82 4.51
C GLY A 27 1.48 -1.88 5.72
N LEU A 28 2.59 -1.91 6.47
CA LEU A 28 2.80 -1.02 7.62
C LEU A 28 2.93 0.45 7.21
N ALA A 29 3.67 0.74 6.14
CA ALA A 29 3.82 2.10 5.63
C ALA A 29 2.49 2.68 5.17
N LEU A 30 1.69 1.90 4.42
CA LEU A 30 0.35 2.29 4.01
C LEU A 30 -0.55 2.58 5.23
N ASN A 31 -0.56 1.69 6.23
CA ASN A 31 -1.34 1.89 7.45
C ASN A 31 -0.86 3.09 8.30
N ALA A 32 0.44 3.42 8.24
CA ALA A 32 0.96 4.61 8.90
C ALA A 32 0.50 5.89 8.16
N PHE A 33 0.56 5.90 6.83
CA PHE A 33 0.14 7.05 6.01
C PHE A 33 -1.36 7.29 6.06
N SER A 34 -2.18 6.24 6.18
CA SER A 34 -3.64 6.35 6.23
C SER A 34 -4.17 7.06 7.48
N LYS A 35 -3.34 7.24 8.50
CA LYS A 35 -3.66 8.05 9.69
C LYS A 35 -3.67 9.56 9.41
N TRP A 36 -3.10 9.99 8.27
CA TRP A 36 -3.08 11.38 7.82
C TRP A 36 -3.45 11.46 6.34
N PRO A 37 -4.69 11.11 5.98
CA PRO A 37 -5.11 10.99 4.58
C PRO A 37 -5.05 12.32 3.81
N ASP A 38 -5.24 13.44 4.51
CA ASP A 38 -5.17 14.79 3.93
C ASP A 38 -3.73 15.32 3.78
N ASN A 39 -2.72 14.59 4.27
CA ASN A 39 -1.33 14.98 4.10
C ASN A 39 -0.85 14.65 2.67
N PRO A 40 -0.41 15.63 1.86
CA PRO A 40 -0.10 15.40 0.45
C PRO A 40 1.11 14.50 0.23
N ASP A 41 2.10 14.50 1.12
CA ASP A 41 3.23 13.56 1.03
C ASP A 41 2.76 12.12 1.36
N CYS A 42 1.87 11.94 2.35
CA CYS A 42 1.30 10.63 2.69
C CYS A 42 0.46 10.08 1.53
N GLN A 43 -0.43 10.89 0.97
CA GLN A 43 -1.25 10.54 -0.19
C GLN A 43 -0.40 10.17 -1.41
N SER A 44 0.60 11.00 -1.74
CA SER A 44 1.49 10.76 -2.88
C SER A 44 2.28 9.46 -2.73
N THR A 45 2.82 9.19 -1.53
CA THR A 45 3.59 7.97 -1.29
C THR A 45 2.70 6.74 -1.21
N ALA A 46 1.49 6.85 -0.65
CA ALA A 46 0.52 5.76 -0.67
C ALA A 46 0.13 5.38 -2.11
N SER A 47 -0.08 6.35 -3.00
CA SER A 47 -0.34 6.10 -4.42
C SER A 47 0.80 5.34 -5.12
N LEU A 48 2.06 5.68 -4.79
CA LEU A 48 3.23 4.95 -5.31
C LEU A 48 3.35 3.52 -4.77
N LEU A 49 3.03 3.29 -3.50
CA LEU A 49 3.00 1.95 -2.93
C LEU A 49 1.83 1.13 -3.46
N ALA A 50 0.67 1.76 -3.68
CA ALA A 50 -0.47 1.13 -4.33
C ALA A 50 -0.12 0.70 -5.76
N ASP A 51 0.62 1.52 -6.50
CA ASP A 51 1.10 1.16 -7.83
C ASP A 51 1.98 -0.11 -7.84
N MET A 52 2.91 -0.19 -6.87
CA MET A 52 3.74 -1.38 -6.69
C MET A 52 2.89 -2.60 -6.37
N LEU A 53 1.88 -2.45 -5.50
CA LEU A 53 0.97 -3.53 -5.18
C LEU A 53 0.11 -3.94 -6.37
N ALA A 54 -0.37 -3.01 -7.19
CA ALA A 54 -1.15 -3.31 -8.40
C ALA A 54 -0.30 -4.05 -9.45
N SER A 55 0.94 -3.61 -9.65
CA SER A 55 1.80 -4.11 -10.73
C SER A 55 2.60 -5.38 -10.38
N ASN A 56 2.72 -5.74 -9.10
CA ASN A 56 3.57 -6.86 -8.67
C ASN A 56 2.78 -7.99 -7.98
N ASN A 57 2.49 -9.04 -8.75
CA ASN A 57 1.77 -10.22 -8.25
C ASN A 57 2.52 -10.95 -7.13
N SER A 58 3.84 -11.12 -7.27
CA SER A 58 4.68 -11.80 -6.28
C SER A 58 4.68 -11.04 -4.95
N LEU A 59 4.71 -9.71 -5.01
CA LEU A 59 4.64 -8.86 -3.82
C LEU A 59 3.31 -9.05 -3.08
N ARG A 60 2.17 -9.07 -3.80
CA ARG A 60 0.85 -9.34 -3.21
C ARG A 60 0.77 -10.74 -2.57
N HIS A 61 1.40 -11.74 -3.19
CA HIS A 61 1.42 -13.11 -2.65
C HIS A 61 2.36 -13.26 -1.44
N ALA A 62 3.40 -12.44 -1.34
CA ALA A 62 4.29 -12.38 -0.18
C ALA A 62 3.67 -11.65 1.03
N MET A 63 2.53 -10.97 0.87
CA MET A 63 1.83 -10.33 1.98
C MET A 63 1.09 -11.35 2.84
N ASP A 64 1.38 -11.35 4.14
CA ASP A 64 0.58 -12.05 5.15
C ASP A 64 -0.81 -11.41 5.33
N GLY A 65 -1.68 -12.07 6.09
CA GLY A 65 -3.06 -11.61 6.31
C GLY A 65 -3.13 -10.22 6.95
N GLN A 66 -2.25 -9.93 7.90
CA GLN A 66 -2.21 -8.62 8.57
C GLN A 66 -1.78 -7.50 7.61
N SER A 67 -0.79 -7.76 6.76
CA SER A 67 -0.32 -6.82 5.75
C SER A 67 -1.40 -6.50 4.74
N VAL A 68 -2.18 -7.51 4.31
CA VAL A 68 -3.31 -7.31 3.41
C VAL A 68 -4.43 -6.52 4.08
N ALA A 69 -4.81 -6.84 5.31
CA ALA A 69 -5.81 -6.08 6.05
C ALA A 69 -5.39 -4.60 6.23
N ASN A 70 -4.13 -4.37 6.60
CA ASN A 70 -3.55 -3.04 6.72
C ASN A 70 -3.59 -2.26 5.40
N ALA A 71 -3.20 -2.90 4.30
CA ALA A 71 -3.24 -2.28 2.98
C ALA A 71 -4.67 -1.94 2.56
N LEU A 72 -5.62 -2.87 2.65
CA LEU A 72 -7.02 -2.60 2.29
C LEU A 72 -7.62 -1.47 3.12
N ASN A 73 -7.41 -1.48 4.45
CA ASN A 73 -7.85 -0.40 5.33
C ASN A 73 -7.23 0.94 4.92
N ALA A 74 -5.94 0.96 4.59
CA ALA A 74 -5.26 2.18 4.16
C ALA A 74 -5.76 2.70 2.80
N LEU A 75 -5.87 1.82 1.80
CA LEU A 75 -6.29 2.18 0.44
C LEU A 75 -7.73 2.75 0.43
N SER A 76 -8.58 2.29 1.35
CA SER A 76 -9.95 2.83 1.51
C SER A 76 -10.00 4.32 1.89
N LYS A 77 -8.89 4.91 2.35
CA LYS A 77 -8.81 6.35 2.65
C LYS A 77 -8.68 7.23 1.42
N TRP A 78 -8.36 6.66 0.27
CA TRP A 78 -8.16 7.40 -0.97
C TRP A 78 -8.93 6.76 -2.14
N PRO A 79 -10.27 6.67 -2.06
CA PRO A 79 -11.09 6.01 -3.08
C PRO A 79 -10.99 6.69 -4.46
N ASP A 80 -10.76 8.01 -4.48
CA ASP A 80 -10.64 8.80 -5.70
C ASP A 80 -9.25 8.70 -6.37
N ILE A 81 -8.30 7.95 -5.78
CA ILE A 81 -7.01 7.69 -6.40
C ILE A 81 -7.09 6.36 -7.16
N PRO A 82 -7.05 6.37 -8.51
CA PRO A 82 -7.25 5.14 -9.31
C PRO A 82 -6.30 4.01 -8.94
N ARG A 83 -5.02 4.33 -8.65
CA ARG A 83 -4.03 3.32 -8.25
C ARG A 83 -4.38 2.64 -6.92
N CYS A 84 -5.03 3.36 -6.00
CA CYS A 84 -5.48 2.78 -4.74
C CYS A 84 -6.64 1.80 -4.94
N ALA A 85 -7.60 2.13 -5.79
CA ALA A 85 -8.69 1.24 -6.17
C ALA A 85 -8.16 -0.05 -6.84
N VAL A 86 -7.30 0.08 -7.85
CA VAL A 86 -6.71 -1.08 -8.56
C VAL A 86 -5.92 -1.98 -7.60
N ALA A 87 -5.13 -1.41 -6.70
CA ALA A 87 -4.39 -2.19 -5.72
C ALA A 87 -5.32 -2.94 -4.74
N ALA A 88 -6.42 -2.31 -4.32
CA ALA A 88 -7.41 -2.93 -3.45
C ALA A 88 -8.13 -4.08 -4.17
N ASP A 89 -8.52 -3.90 -5.43
CA ASP A 89 -9.16 -4.93 -6.25
C ASP A 89 -8.23 -6.14 -6.44
N GLU A 90 -6.95 -5.91 -6.73
CA GLU A 90 -5.99 -6.99 -6.89
C GLU A 90 -5.74 -7.77 -5.59
N LEU A 91 -5.75 -7.10 -4.44
CA LEU A 91 -5.68 -7.76 -3.13
C LEU A 91 -6.96 -8.56 -2.84
N ALA A 92 -8.14 -8.00 -3.14
CA ALA A 92 -9.43 -8.67 -2.96
C ALA A 92 -9.55 -9.91 -3.87
N ARG A 93 -9.16 -9.79 -5.14
CA ARG A 93 -9.11 -10.90 -6.10
C ARG A 93 -8.20 -12.03 -5.61
N ARG A 94 -7.03 -11.70 -5.05
CA ARG A 94 -6.13 -12.69 -4.44
C ARG A 94 -6.83 -13.45 -3.31
N LEU A 95 -7.55 -12.76 -2.42
CA LEU A 95 -8.27 -13.40 -1.32
C LEU A 95 -9.40 -14.31 -1.83
N ALA A 96 -10.18 -13.85 -2.81
CA ALA A 96 -11.25 -14.65 -3.42
C ALA A 96 -10.71 -15.94 -4.06
N ASN A 97 -9.57 -15.87 -4.75
CA ASN A 97 -8.94 -17.02 -5.36
C ASN A 97 -8.36 -18.01 -4.34
N ASN A 98 -7.86 -17.53 -3.20
CA ASN A 98 -7.38 -18.39 -2.11
C ASN A 98 -8.53 -19.15 -1.43
N HIS A 99 -9.72 -18.55 -1.36
CA HIS A 99 -10.91 -19.20 -0.81
C HIS A 99 -11.47 -20.33 -1.69
N ASN A 100 -11.18 -20.32 -3.00
CA ASN A 100 -11.63 -21.36 -3.94
C ASN A 100 -10.73 -22.61 -3.96
N LEU A 101 -9.66 -22.64 -3.15
CA LEU A 101 -8.73 -23.76 -3.02
C LEU A 101 -8.92 -24.53 -1.69
N GLY A 102 -9.94 -24.20 -0.91
CA GLY A 102 -10.28 -24.84 0.38
C GLY A 102 -11.52 -25.72 0.30
#